data_AF-A0A0S8JG69-F1
#
_entry.id   AF-A0A0S8JG69-F1
#
_cell.length_a   1.000
_cell.length_b   1.000
_cell.length_c   1.000
_cell.angle_alpha   90.00
_cell.angle_beta   90.00
_cell.angle_gamma   90.00
#
_symmetry.space_group_name_H-M   'P 1'
#
loop_
_entity.id
_entity.type
_entity.pdbx_description
1 polymer ?
#
loop_
_entity_poly.entity_id
_entity_poly.type
_entity_poly.pdbx_seq_one_letter_code
_entity_poly.pdbx_strand_id
1 'polypeptide(L)'
;PHLYNAWFQEIYMKTPEVNPDGYRESAPINFAEGLEGELLIIHGTGETNTHLQIMEGLVDRLIELGKQFDYMTYPNRNHGLREGKGTQVHLRVQMARYLIRHLPPGPR
;
A
#
# COMPACT_ATOMS: atom_id res chain seq x y z
N PRO A 1 14.80 9.94 -6.07
CA PRO A 1 13.83 10.84 -5.39
C PRO A 1 13.52 10.30 -3.99
N HIS A 2 13.62 11.12 -2.94
CA HIS A 2 13.10 10.75 -1.63
C HIS A 2 11.56 10.75 -1.75
N LEU A 3 10.98 9.57 -1.94
CA LEU A 3 9.55 9.40 -2.21
C LEU A 3 8.67 9.64 -0.97
N TYR A 4 9.30 9.80 0.19
CA TYR A 4 8.68 10.04 1.49
C TYR A 4 9.37 11.21 2.20
N ASN A 5 8.66 11.84 3.14
CA ASN A 5 9.19 12.96 3.91
C ASN A 5 10.31 12.49 4.86
N ALA A 6 11.56 12.79 4.51
CA ALA A 6 12.75 12.41 5.28
C ALA A 6 12.69 12.91 6.73
N TRP A 7 12.20 14.13 6.96
CA TRP A 7 12.09 14.70 8.31
C TRP A 7 11.14 13.89 9.19
N PHE A 8 9.96 13.54 8.66
CA PHE A 8 9.01 12.71 9.41
C PHE A 8 9.59 11.32 9.69
N GLN A 9 10.22 10.69 8.70
CA GLN A 9 10.80 9.37 8.85
C GLN A 9 11.93 9.34 9.88
N GLU A 10 12.86 10.30 9.82
CA GLU A 10 14.05 10.33 10.66
C GLU A 10 13.77 10.66 12.13
N ILE A 11 12.69 11.38 12.45
CA ILE A 11 12.28 11.62 13.85
C ILE A 11 11.99 10.30 14.57
N TYR A 12 11.39 9.33 13.88
CA TYR A 12 11.03 8.04 14.46
C TYR A 12 12.07 6.94 14.18
N MET A 13 12.70 6.97 13.01
CA MET A 13 13.59 5.91 12.54
C MET A 13 15.08 6.25 12.68
N LYS A 14 15.47 7.49 13.00
CA LYS A 14 16.83 8.02 12.79
C LYS A 14 17.21 7.98 11.31
N THR A 15 18.43 8.37 10.95
CA THR A 15 18.89 8.29 9.56
C THR A 15 19.19 6.84 9.15
N PRO A 16 19.17 6.50 7.85
CA PRO A 16 19.54 5.16 7.38
C PRO A 16 20.95 4.72 7.78
N GLU A 17 21.88 5.65 7.97
CA GLU A 17 23.25 5.37 8.41
C GLU A 17 23.29 4.95 9.89
N VAL A 18 22.38 5.49 10.70
CA VAL A 18 22.31 5.23 12.15
C VAL A 18 21.40 4.05 12.46
N ASN A 19 20.38 3.78 11.64
CA ASN A 19 19.43 2.69 11.83
C ASN A 19 19.20 1.86 10.55
N PRO A 20 20.25 1.31 9.91
CA PRO A 20 20.10 0.58 8.66
C PRO A 20 19.19 -0.64 8.80
N ASP A 21 19.25 -1.33 9.94
CA ASP A 21 18.43 -2.49 10.21
C ASP A 21 16.95 -2.13 10.35
N GLY A 22 16.62 -1.03 11.03
CA GLY A 22 15.23 -0.58 11.13
C GLY A 22 14.62 -0.21 9.78
N TYR A 23 15.37 0.41 8.88
CA TYR A 23 14.89 0.67 7.51
C TYR A 23 14.69 -0.63 6.72
N ARG A 24 15.58 -1.62 6.87
CA ARG A 24 15.44 -2.92 6.21
C ARG A 24 14.25 -3.71 6.75
N GLU A 25 14.06 -3.76 8.06
CA GLU A 25 13.03 -4.55 8.72
C GLU A 25 11.64 -3.91 8.65
N SER A 26 11.56 -2.60 8.49
CA SER A 26 10.28 -1.88 8.37
C SER A 26 9.71 -1.85 6.94
N ALA A 27 10.49 -2.18 5.93
CA ALA A 27 10.09 -2.08 4.53
C ALA A 27 9.39 -3.38 4.04
N PRO A 28 8.08 -3.36 3.73
CA PRO A 28 7.33 -4.57 3.37
C PRO A 28 7.85 -5.27 2.10
N ILE A 29 8.47 -4.52 1.18
CA ILE A 29 9.08 -5.07 -0.04
C ILE A 29 10.12 -6.16 0.25
N ASN A 30 10.82 -6.08 1.39
CA ASN A 30 11.81 -7.07 1.80
C ASN A 30 11.19 -8.40 2.29
N PHE A 31 9.87 -8.42 2.49
CA PHE A 31 9.13 -9.57 3.02
C PHE A 31 8.05 -10.07 2.05
N ALA A 32 8.04 -9.56 0.81
CA ALA A 32 7.03 -9.90 -0.20
C ALA A 32 6.92 -11.41 -0.49
N GLU A 33 8.02 -12.15 -0.33
CA GLU A 33 8.07 -13.62 -0.47
C GLU A 33 7.14 -14.34 0.52
N GLY A 34 7.02 -13.78 1.73
CA GLY A 34 6.17 -14.29 2.80
C GLY A 34 4.69 -13.95 2.67
N LEU A 35 4.26 -13.33 1.56
CA LEU A 35 2.84 -13.10 1.34
C LEU A 35 2.09 -14.43 1.25
N GLU A 36 1.15 -14.63 2.18
CA GLU A 36 0.19 -15.73 2.24
C GLU A 36 -1.22 -15.15 2.27
N GLY A 37 -2.16 -15.86 1.64
CA GLY A 37 -3.57 -15.44 1.57
C GLY A 37 -3.83 -14.37 0.51
N GLU A 38 -4.76 -13.48 0.82
CA GLU A 38 -5.41 -12.56 -0.13
C GLU A 38 -5.01 -11.12 0.17
N LEU A 39 -4.49 -10.39 -0.83
CA LEU A 39 -4.06 -9.00 -0.72
C LEU A 39 -4.83 -8.06 -1.67
N LEU A 40 -5.38 -6.98 -1.12
CA LEU A 40 -5.92 -5.84 -1.86
C LEU A 40 -5.10 -4.58 -1.56
N ILE A 41 -4.52 -3.98 -2.60
CA ILE A 41 -3.80 -2.70 -2.55
C ILE A 41 -4.65 -1.61 -3.20
N ILE A 42 -4.91 -0.52 -2.49
CA ILE A 42 -5.65 0.64 -2.99
C ILE A 42 -4.79 1.90 -2.83
N HIS A 43 -4.68 2.71 -3.89
CA HIS A 43 -3.91 3.94 -3.85
C HIS A 43 -4.48 5.08 -4.72
N GLY A 44 -4.19 6.32 -4.37
CA GLY A 44 -4.48 7.49 -5.20
C GLY A 44 -3.28 7.86 -6.08
N THR A 45 -3.47 8.08 -7.38
CA THR A 45 -2.35 8.47 -8.28
C THR A 45 -1.95 9.94 -8.13
N GLY A 46 -2.78 10.76 -7.47
CA GLY A 46 -2.49 12.17 -7.18
C GLY A 46 -1.91 12.38 -5.78
N GLU A 47 -1.46 11.32 -5.12
CA GLU A 47 -0.91 11.37 -3.78
C GLU A 47 0.56 11.84 -3.79
N THR A 48 0.88 12.82 -2.94
CA THR A 48 2.18 13.51 -2.94
C THR A 48 2.97 13.34 -1.65
N ASN A 49 2.40 12.78 -0.57
CA ASN A 49 3.14 12.53 0.68
C ASN A 49 3.68 11.09 0.74
N THR A 50 2.88 10.16 0.23
CA THR A 50 3.15 8.72 0.12
C THR A 50 3.07 8.33 -1.35
N HIS A 51 4.06 8.76 -2.11
CA HIS A 51 4.04 8.65 -3.57
C HIS A 51 3.72 7.23 -4.04
N LEU A 52 2.90 7.12 -5.09
CA LEU A 52 2.48 5.86 -5.69
C LEU A 52 3.67 4.94 -6.01
N GLN A 53 4.80 5.52 -6.43
CA GLN A 53 6.02 4.80 -6.75
C GLN A 53 6.58 3.95 -5.59
N ILE A 54 6.30 4.33 -4.33
CA ILE A 54 6.67 3.52 -3.16
C ILE A 54 5.91 2.19 -3.20
N MET A 55 4.60 2.26 -3.44
CA MET A 55 3.75 1.08 -3.51
C MET A 55 4.00 0.27 -4.79
N GLU A 56 4.31 0.93 -5.90
CA GLU A 56 4.62 0.25 -7.15
C GLU A 56 5.89 -0.60 -7.07
N GLY A 57 6.87 -0.25 -6.23
CA GLY A 57 8.01 -1.13 -5.95
C GLY A 57 7.60 -2.45 -5.30
N LEU A 58 6.63 -2.43 -4.38
CA LEU A 58 6.07 -3.66 -3.80
C LEU A 58 5.26 -4.44 -4.85
N VAL A 59 4.45 -3.76 -5.67
CA VAL A 59 3.67 -4.38 -6.76
C VAL A 59 4.60 -5.12 -7.73
N ASP A 60 5.68 -4.47 -8.18
CA ASP A 60 6.67 -5.07 -9.09
C ASP A 60 7.32 -6.30 -8.46
N ARG A 61 7.73 -6.21 -7.18
CA ARG A 61 8.29 -7.35 -6.45
C ARG A 61 7.30 -8.52 -6.32
N LEU A 62 6.01 -8.25 -6.08
CA LEU A 62 4.98 -9.29 -6.03
C LEU A 62 4.79 -9.97 -7.40
N ILE A 63 4.88 -9.20 -8.49
CA ILE A 63 4.84 -9.73 -9.87
C ILE A 63 6.05 -10.64 -10.14
N GLU A 64 7.26 -10.21 -9.80
CA GLU A 64 8.49 -11.02 -9.95
C GLU A 64 8.36 -12.37 -9.23
N LEU A 65 7.73 -12.38 -8.05
CA LEU A 65 7.51 -13.56 -7.22
C LEU A 65 6.31 -14.40 -7.65
N GLY A 66 5.57 -14.00 -8.69
CA GLY A 66 4.36 -14.68 -9.16
C GLY A 66 3.19 -14.65 -8.16
N LYS A 67 3.22 -13.74 -7.18
CA LYS A 67 2.19 -13.62 -6.15
C LYS A 67 0.95 -12.95 -6.75
N GLN A 68 -0.23 -13.48 -6.41
CA GLN A 68 -1.50 -12.90 -6.81
C GLN A 68 -1.92 -11.81 -5.82
N PHE A 69 -2.49 -10.72 -6.32
CA PHE A 69 -3.01 -9.61 -5.54
C PHE A 69 -4.01 -8.80 -6.38
N ASP A 70 -4.91 -8.09 -5.72
CA ASP A 70 -5.76 -7.09 -6.35
C ASP A 70 -5.14 -5.69 -6.17
N TYR A 71 -5.07 -4.91 -7.25
CA TYR A 71 -4.54 -3.55 -7.24
C TYR A 71 -5.52 -2.57 -7.88
N MET A 72 -5.90 -1.53 -7.13
CA MET A 72 -6.83 -0.50 -7.59
C MET A 72 -6.26 0.90 -7.36
N THR A 73 -6.12 1.66 -8.43
CA THR A 73 -5.70 3.06 -8.36
C THR A 73 -6.86 4.02 -8.63
N TYR A 74 -6.88 5.14 -7.90
CA TYR A 74 -7.84 6.22 -8.08
C TYR A 74 -7.16 7.41 -8.79
N PRO A 75 -7.54 7.72 -10.04
CA PRO A 75 -6.91 8.78 -10.83
C PRO A 75 -6.99 10.15 -10.14
N ASN A 76 -5.89 10.88 -9.96
CA ASN A 76 -5.88 12.24 -9.38
C ASN A 76 -6.50 12.36 -7.97
N ARG A 77 -6.49 11.28 -7.18
CA ARG A 77 -6.91 11.31 -5.76
C ARG A 77 -5.68 11.39 -4.87
N ASN A 78 -5.77 12.19 -3.81
CA ASN A 78 -4.71 12.29 -2.79
C ASN A 78 -4.90 11.23 -1.69
N HIS A 79 -4.15 11.37 -0.60
CA HIS A 79 -4.13 10.50 0.58
C HIS A 79 -5.51 10.20 1.15
N GLY A 80 -6.45 11.14 1.05
CA GLY A 80 -7.79 10.99 1.60
C GLY A 80 -8.76 10.23 0.71
N LEU A 81 -8.45 10.06 -0.58
CA LEU A 81 -9.34 9.47 -1.59
C LEU A 81 -10.74 10.12 -1.60
N ARG A 82 -10.85 11.43 -1.34
CA ARG A 82 -12.15 12.12 -1.20
C ARG A 82 -12.56 12.86 -2.48
N GLU A 83 -11.61 13.14 -3.35
CA GLU A 83 -11.82 13.94 -4.56
C GLU A 83 -12.67 13.18 -5.58
N GLY A 84 -13.50 13.93 -6.32
CA GLY A 84 -14.31 13.41 -7.42
C GLY A 84 -15.60 12.73 -6.99
N LYS A 85 -16.65 12.95 -7.78
CA LYS A 85 -17.98 12.39 -7.51
C LYS A 85 -17.94 10.86 -7.53
N GLY A 86 -18.50 10.23 -6.50
CA GLY A 86 -18.63 8.78 -6.41
C GLY A 86 -17.42 8.02 -5.83
N THR A 87 -16.26 8.67 -5.64
CA THR A 87 -15.03 8.02 -5.16
C THR A 87 -15.24 7.26 -3.84
N GLN A 88 -15.85 7.92 -2.85
CA GLN A 88 -16.05 7.35 -1.52
C GLN A 88 -17.02 6.15 -1.50
N VAL A 89 -18.01 6.14 -2.39
CA VAL A 89 -18.95 5.03 -2.53
C VAL A 89 -18.26 3.88 -3.24
N HIS A 90 -17.58 4.15 -4.37
CA HIS A 90 -16.83 3.14 -5.11
C HIS A 90 -15.77 2.45 -4.22
N LEU A 91 -15.01 3.24 -3.45
CA LEU A 91 -14.02 2.72 -2.49
C LEU A 91 -14.64 1.76 -1.48
N ARG A 92 -15.71 2.18 -0.79
CA ARG A 92 -16.38 1.35 0.22
C ARG A 92 -16.97 0.09 -0.37
N VAL A 93 -17.61 0.19 -1.55
CA VAL A 93 -18.18 -0.96 -2.24
C VAL A 93 -17.08 -1.93 -2.68
N GLN A 94 -15.94 -1.44 -3.19
CA GLN A 94 -14.83 -2.31 -3.58
C GLN A 94 -14.23 -3.04 -2.38
N MET A 95 -13.99 -2.34 -1.27
CA MET A 95 -13.52 -2.96 -0.02
C MET A 95 -14.52 -4.03 0.48
N ALA A 96 -15.82 -3.70 0.52
CA ALA A 96 -16.85 -4.64 0.95
C ALA A 96 -16.93 -5.87 0.03
N ARG A 97 -16.89 -5.68 -1.29
CA ARG A 97 -16.90 -6.78 -2.27
C ARG A 97 -15.67 -7.67 -2.16
N TYR A 98 -14.51 -7.11 -1.84
CA TYR A 98 -13.30 -7.88 -1.62
C TYR A 98 -13.42 -8.73 -0.36
N LEU A 99 -13.79 -8.12 0.77
CA LEU A 99 -13.98 -8.84 2.03
C LEU A 99 -15.04 -9.93 1.91
N ILE A 100 -16.20 -9.67 1.31
CA ILE A 100 -17.24 -10.69 1.12
C ILE A 100 -16.75 -11.89 0.29
N ARG A 101 -15.85 -11.67 -0.68
CA ARG A 101 -15.32 -12.72 -1.54
C ARG A 101 -14.23 -13.55 -0.88
N HIS A 102 -13.35 -12.90 -0.11
CA HIS A 102 -12.10 -13.50 0.35
C HIS A 102 -12.05 -13.76 1.86
N LEU A 103 -12.96 -13.16 2.64
CA LEU A 103 -13.05 -13.39 4.07
C LEU A 103 -14.26 -14.31 4.36
N PRO A 104 -14.05 -15.59 4.70
CA PRO A 104 -15.14 -16.48 5.03
C PRO A 104 -15.89 -15.95 6.27
N PRO A 105 -17.23 -16.12 6.33
CA PRO A 105 -17.98 -15.79 7.53
C PRO A 105 -17.43 -16.59 8.72
N GLY A 106 -17.12 -15.89 9.81
CA GLY A 106 -16.63 -16.51 11.04
C GLY A 106 -17.63 -17.52 11.63
N PRO A 107 -17.21 -18.30 12.64
CA PRO A 107 -18.12 -19.20 13.36
C PRO A 107 -19.35 -18.41 13.86
N ARG A 108 -20.54 -18.97 13.64
CA ARG A 108 -21.81 -18.44 14.15
C ARG A 108 -21.99 -18.77 15.63
#